data_AF-A0A821Q582-F1
#
_entry.id   AF-A0A821Q582-F1
#
_cell.length_a   1.000
_cell.length_b   1.000
_cell.length_c   1.000
_cell.angle_alpha   90.00
_cell.angle_beta   90.00
_cell.angle_gamma   90.00
#
_symmetry.space_group_name_H-M   'P 1'
#
loop_
_entity.id
_entity.type
_entity.pdbx_description
1 polymer ?
#
loop_
_entity_poly.entity_id
_entity_poly.type
_entity_poly.pdbx_seq_one_letter_code
_entity_poly.pdbx_strand_id
1 'polypeptide(L)'
;MNSSENLKKYDIIAVIPKTLQAFQYACGTLDVDIITFEPESRIPYKISRKLYRQAVERGIFFELMYAPAIKDSSARKNIISTAHNYHAVGKSRNIIITSSALTPIQTRSVHDIINLGFIFGLNSNESVKAIRNNVRQLILKAQGRKCGKHYMEIESIDVKENKANFE
;
A
#
# COMPACT_ATOMS: atom_id res chain seq x y z
N MET A 1 7.36 19.56 2.14
CA MET A 1 8.12 18.31 1.89
C MET A 1 8.36 18.02 0.41
N ASN A 2 7.54 18.50 -0.53
CA ASN A 2 7.79 18.35 -1.98
C ASN A 2 9.05 19.08 -2.50
N SER A 3 9.71 19.88 -1.65
CA SER A 3 11.02 20.48 -1.91
C SER A 3 12.21 19.69 -1.35
N SER A 4 11.99 18.60 -0.60
CA SER A 4 13.12 17.82 -0.07
C SER A 4 13.81 17.08 -1.22
N GLU A 5 15.09 17.39 -1.44
CA GLU A 5 15.90 16.74 -2.48
C GLU A 5 15.98 15.22 -2.31
N ASN A 6 15.96 14.73 -1.07
CA ASN A 6 16.03 13.31 -0.78
C ASN A 6 14.75 12.57 -1.21
N LEU A 7 13.56 13.15 -0.99
CA LEU A 7 12.30 12.50 -1.35
C LEU A 7 12.08 12.45 -2.87
N LYS A 8 12.66 13.38 -3.62
CA LYS A 8 12.58 13.38 -5.09
C LYS A 8 13.29 12.18 -5.73
N LYS A 9 14.25 11.56 -5.02
CA LYS A 9 15.01 10.39 -5.48
C LYS A 9 14.19 9.09 -5.48
N TYR A 10 13.05 9.05 -4.79
CA TYR A 10 12.24 7.84 -4.63
C TYR A 10 10.91 7.93 -5.36
N ASP A 11 10.50 6.84 -6.01
CA ASP A 11 9.21 6.74 -6.71
C ASP A 11 8.04 6.67 -5.76
N ILE A 12 8.11 5.85 -4.72
CA ILE A 12 7.04 5.61 -3.75
C ILE A 12 7.54 5.99 -2.36
N ILE A 13 6.72 6.73 -1.61
CA ILE A 13 7.01 7.14 -0.24
C ILE A 13 6.00 6.49 0.71
N ALA A 14 6.49 5.65 1.61
CA ALA A 14 5.73 5.04 2.69
C ALA A 14 6.16 5.60 4.05
N VAL A 15 5.24 5.63 5.02
CA VAL A 15 5.53 6.06 6.39
C VAL A 15 4.94 5.12 7.44
N ILE A 16 5.66 5.00 8.56
CA ILE A 16 5.24 4.25 9.75
C ILE A 16 4.99 5.24 10.89
N PRO A 17 3.75 5.75 11.04
CA PRO A 17 3.42 6.62 12.16
C PRO A 17 3.44 5.85 13.48
N LYS A 18 4.23 6.33 14.45
CA LYS A 18 4.33 5.72 15.81
C LYS A 18 3.45 6.41 16.86
N THR A 19 2.89 7.57 16.55
CA THR A 19 2.03 8.34 17.47
C THR A 19 0.74 8.77 16.77
N LEU A 20 -0.30 9.07 17.54
CA LEU A 20 -1.56 9.58 16.98
C LEU A 20 -1.37 10.90 16.21
N GLN A 21 -0.51 11.78 16.71
CA GLN A 21 -0.19 13.05 16.06
C GLN A 21 0.52 12.84 14.72
N ALA A 22 1.49 11.92 14.67
CA ALA A 22 2.16 11.55 13.43
C ALA A 22 1.18 10.93 12.42
N PHE A 23 0.25 10.10 12.88
CA PHE A 23 -0.79 9.53 12.03
C PHE A 23 -1.75 10.60 11.49
N GLN A 24 -2.19 11.55 12.33
CA GLN A 24 -3.01 12.68 11.90
C GLN A 24 -2.31 13.54 10.85
N TYR A 25 -1.03 13.84 11.06
CA TYR A 25 -0.19 14.56 10.11
C TYR A 25 -0.03 13.79 8.79
N ALA A 26 0.19 12.47 8.86
CA ALA A 26 0.27 11.58 7.71
C ALA A 26 -1.03 11.62 6.88
N CYS A 27 -2.18 11.47 7.54
CA CYS A 27 -3.49 11.51 6.90
C CYS A 27 -3.84 12.89 6.32
N GLY A 28 -3.41 13.99 6.95
CA GLY A 28 -3.89 15.32 6.61
C GLY A 28 -3.01 16.13 5.67
N THR A 29 -1.74 16.29 6.01
CA THR A 29 -0.86 17.32 5.42
C THR A 29 0.33 16.72 4.71
N LEU A 30 0.82 15.57 5.18
CA LEU A 30 1.99 14.91 4.62
C LEU A 30 1.68 14.32 3.25
N ASP A 31 2.55 14.57 2.26
CA ASP A 31 2.41 14.02 0.91
C ASP A 31 3.14 12.66 0.80
N VAL A 32 2.41 11.61 1.19
CA VAL A 32 2.89 10.21 1.22
C VAL A 32 1.93 9.31 0.46
N ASP A 33 2.44 8.22 -0.10
CA ASP A 33 1.68 7.29 -0.94
C ASP A 33 1.08 6.16 -0.09
N ILE A 34 1.85 5.66 0.90
CA ILE A 34 1.47 4.51 1.73
C ILE A 34 1.61 4.85 3.21
N ILE A 35 0.63 4.43 4.00
CA ILE A 35 0.74 4.32 5.46
C ILE A 35 0.84 2.84 5.81
N THR A 36 1.90 2.49 6.54
CA THR A 36 2.16 1.13 6.99
C THR A 36 2.42 1.09 8.51
N PHE A 37 2.66 -0.09 9.05
CA PHE A 37 2.86 -0.30 10.48
C PHE A 37 3.87 -1.43 10.73
N GLU A 38 4.48 -1.41 11.91
CA GLU A 38 5.38 -2.47 12.34
C GLU A 38 4.58 -3.73 12.71
N PRO A 39 4.85 -4.91 12.13
CA PRO A 39 4.05 -6.10 12.39
C PRO A 39 4.24 -6.65 13.81
N GLU A 40 5.43 -6.45 14.37
CA GLU A 40 5.82 -6.96 15.69
C GLU A 40 5.12 -6.22 16.84
N SER A 41 4.76 -4.95 16.62
CA SER A 41 4.16 -4.09 17.63
C SER A 41 2.72 -3.72 17.28
N ARG A 42 1.83 -3.72 18.27
CA ARG A 42 0.48 -3.20 18.08
C ARG A 42 0.54 -1.69 17.88
N ILE A 43 -0.25 -1.18 16.92
CA ILE A 43 -0.42 0.27 16.72
C ILE A 43 -0.84 0.91 18.06
N PRO A 44 -0.06 1.87 18.61
CA PRO A 44 -0.26 2.39 19.97
C PRO A 44 -1.36 3.45 20.06
N TYR A 45 -2.14 3.64 18.99
CA TYR A 45 -3.22 4.63 18.91
C TYR A 45 -4.43 4.08 18.17
N LYS A 46 -5.59 4.67 18.47
CA LYS A 46 -6.85 4.29 17.80
C LYS A 46 -6.99 5.02 16.46
N ILE A 47 -7.27 4.26 15.41
CA ILE A 47 -7.53 4.81 14.09
C ILE A 47 -8.99 5.28 14.04
N SER A 48 -9.19 6.59 13.87
CA SER A 48 -10.55 7.15 13.79
C SER A 48 -11.08 7.09 12.35
N ARG A 49 -12.41 6.95 12.21
CA ARG A 49 -13.09 6.93 10.90
C ARG A 49 -12.85 8.20 10.10
N LYS A 50 -12.79 9.35 10.78
CA LYS A 50 -12.50 10.64 10.16
C LYS A 50 -11.12 10.64 9.50
N LEU A 51 -10.09 10.23 10.23
CA LEU A 51 -8.70 10.23 9.73
C LEU A 51 -8.49 9.19 8.64
N TYR A 52 -9.09 8.01 8.77
CA TYR A 52 -9.04 6.99 7.73
C TYR A 52 -9.68 7.50 6.43
N ARG A 53 -10.89 8.08 6.51
CA ARG A 53 -11.59 8.61 5.34
C ARG A 53 -10.81 9.75 4.68
N GLN A 54 -10.23 10.65 5.49
CA GLN A 54 -9.38 11.73 5.00
C GLN A 54 -8.16 11.21 4.23
N ALA A 55 -7.49 10.17 4.72
CA ALA A 55 -6.38 9.55 4.00
C ALA A 55 -6.83 8.92 2.67
N VAL A 56 -7.95 8.20 2.68
CA VAL A 56 -8.53 7.57 1.48
C VAL A 56 -8.92 8.62 0.42
N GLU A 57 -9.56 9.73 0.83
CA GLU A 57 -9.95 10.84 -0.06
C GLU A 57 -8.73 11.52 -0.69
N ARG A 58 -7.59 11.53 0.00
CA ARG A 58 -6.31 12.02 -0.54
C ARG A 58 -5.57 11.00 -1.42
N GLY A 59 -6.12 9.81 -1.63
CA GLY A 59 -5.49 8.76 -2.41
C GLY A 59 -4.30 8.09 -1.72
N ILE A 60 -4.26 8.10 -0.38
CA ILE A 60 -3.27 7.37 0.41
C ILE A 60 -3.74 5.92 0.57
N PHE A 61 -2.80 4.98 0.50
CA PHE A 61 -3.04 3.54 0.63
C PHE A 61 -2.57 3.01 1.99
N PHE A 62 -3.26 1.98 2.49
CA PHE A 62 -2.90 1.29 3.73
C PHE A 62 -2.33 -0.08 3.41
N GLU A 63 -1.16 -0.39 3.95
CA GLU A 63 -0.48 -1.67 3.70
C GLU A 63 -0.90 -2.77 4.69
N LEU A 64 -1.09 -3.99 4.18
CA LEU A 64 -1.17 -5.22 4.96
C LEU A 64 -0.11 -6.21 4.47
N MET A 65 0.84 -6.56 5.33
CA MET A 65 1.93 -7.47 5.00
C MET A 65 1.57 -8.91 5.38
N TYR A 66 1.69 -9.87 4.47
CA TYR A 66 1.32 -11.24 4.77
C TYR A 66 2.47 -12.11 5.30
N ALA A 67 3.73 -11.91 4.87
CA ALA A 67 4.82 -12.81 5.29
C ALA A 67 5.05 -12.79 6.82
N PRO A 68 5.03 -11.63 7.52
CA PRO A 68 5.16 -11.62 8.98
C PRO A 68 3.98 -12.34 9.68
N ALA A 69 2.78 -12.32 9.10
CA ALA A 69 1.62 -13.05 9.63
C ALA A 69 1.76 -14.58 9.50
N ILE A 70 2.54 -15.05 8.51
CA ILE A 70 2.82 -16.48 8.35
C ILE A 70 3.90 -16.92 9.34
N LYS A 71 4.95 -16.12 9.51
CA LYS A 71 6.15 -16.47 10.29
C LYS A 71 5.90 -16.49 11.80
N ASP A 72 5.31 -15.42 12.34
CA ASP A 72 5.20 -15.23 13.79
C ASP A 72 3.75 -15.13 14.26
N SER A 73 3.46 -15.76 15.39
CA SER A 73 2.11 -15.82 15.94
C SER A 73 1.66 -14.50 16.57
N SER A 74 2.58 -13.70 17.12
CA SER A 74 2.29 -12.39 17.68
C SER A 74 1.99 -11.39 16.56
N ALA A 75 2.88 -11.32 15.56
CA ALA A 75 2.69 -10.52 14.36
C ALA A 75 1.38 -10.86 13.65
N ARG A 76 1.05 -12.16 13.53
CA ARG A 76 -0.24 -12.62 12.97
C ARG A 76 -1.43 -12.00 13.68
N LYS A 77 -1.47 -12.05 15.01
CA LYS A 77 -2.57 -11.46 15.80
C LYS A 77 -2.67 -9.95 15.59
N ASN A 78 -1.53 -9.25 15.55
CA ASN A 78 -1.48 -7.81 15.36
C ASN A 78 -1.97 -7.39 13.97
N ILE A 79 -1.52 -8.09 12.91
CA ILE A 79 -1.90 -7.80 11.52
C ILE A 79 -3.39 -8.08 11.31
N ILE A 80 -3.88 -9.23 11.76
CA ILE A 80 -5.31 -9.58 11.64
C ILE A 80 -6.17 -8.55 12.40
N SER A 81 -5.78 -8.20 13.64
CA SER A 81 -6.48 -7.16 14.41
C SER A 81 -6.49 -5.82 13.68
N THR A 82 -5.36 -5.43 13.09
CA THR A 82 -5.24 -4.17 12.33
C THR A 82 -6.09 -4.18 11.07
N ALA A 83 -6.12 -5.29 10.32
CA ALA A 83 -6.96 -5.46 9.14
C ALA A 83 -8.45 -5.32 9.49
N HIS A 84 -8.92 -5.99 10.56
CA HIS A 84 -10.29 -5.83 11.03
C HIS A 84 -10.59 -4.41 11.52
N ASN A 85 -9.62 -3.71 12.12
CA ASN A 85 -9.78 -2.30 12.46
C ASN A 85 -9.96 -1.44 11.21
N TYR A 86 -9.18 -1.65 10.14
CA TYR A 86 -9.37 -0.97 8.86
C TYR A 86 -10.75 -1.27 8.25
N HIS A 87 -11.20 -2.52 8.32
CA HIS A 87 -12.55 -2.89 7.87
C HIS A 87 -13.65 -2.18 8.68
N ALA A 88 -13.58 -2.22 10.01
CA ALA A 88 -14.57 -1.62 10.90
C ALA A 88 -14.65 -0.09 10.75
N VAL A 89 -13.50 0.55 10.60
CA VAL A 89 -13.38 2.00 10.54
C VAL A 89 -13.73 2.53 9.15
N GLY A 90 -13.17 1.92 8.11
CA GLY A 90 -13.16 2.46 6.74
C GLY A 90 -13.59 1.50 5.63
N LYS A 91 -14.16 0.33 5.97
CA LYS A 91 -14.63 -0.68 5.00
C LYS A 91 -13.55 -1.10 4.01
N SER A 92 -12.32 -1.24 4.49
CA SER A 92 -11.19 -1.77 3.74
C SER A 92 -10.85 -1.03 2.43
N ARG A 93 -11.22 0.26 2.33
CA ARG A 93 -10.89 1.09 1.17
C ARG A 93 -9.40 1.39 1.11
N ASN A 94 -8.84 1.39 -0.10
CA ASN A 94 -7.43 1.66 -0.39
C ASN A 94 -6.44 0.76 0.39
N ILE A 95 -6.81 -0.50 0.65
CA ILE A 95 -5.87 -1.48 1.19
C ILE A 95 -5.02 -2.06 0.05
N ILE A 96 -3.72 -2.22 0.30
CA ILE A 96 -2.81 -3.01 -0.53
C ILE A 96 -2.27 -4.17 0.29
N ILE A 97 -2.10 -5.33 -0.35
CA ILE A 97 -1.48 -6.49 0.29
C ILE A 97 -0.08 -6.67 -0.28
N THR A 98 0.91 -6.73 0.60
CA THR A 98 2.33 -6.86 0.26
C THR A 98 2.93 -8.08 0.95
N SER A 99 4.04 -8.58 0.42
CA SER A 99 4.71 -9.73 1.01
C SER A 99 5.49 -9.34 2.26
N SER A 100 6.28 -8.25 2.22
CA SER A 100 7.32 -7.97 3.23
C SER A 100 8.18 -9.21 3.53
N ALA A 101 8.42 -10.02 2.49
CA ALA A 101 9.16 -11.27 2.58
C ALA A 101 10.66 -10.98 2.56
N LEU A 102 11.39 -11.53 3.55
CA LEU A 102 12.85 -11.46 3.60
C LEU A 102 13.50 -12.59 2.79
N THR A 103 12.76 -13.67 2.59
CA THR A 103 13.25 -14.89 1.92
C THR A 103 12.28 -15.35 0.85
N PRO A 104 12.74 -15.92 -0.28
CA PRO A 104 11.85 -16.38 -1.36
C PRO A 104 10.76 -17.38 -0.92
N ILE A 105 11.08 -18.24 0.05
CA ILE A 105 10.14 -19.24 0.61
C ILE A 105 8.89 -18.62 1.27
N GLN A 106 8.95 -17.34 1.62
CA GLN A 106 7.84 -16.61 2.23
C GLN A 106 6.90 -16.01 1.19
N THR A 107 7.26 -15.99 -0.10
CA THR A 107 6.39 -15.48 -1.15
C THR A 107 5.25 -16.45 -1.43
N ARG A 108 4.10 -15.93 -1.88
CA ARG A 108 2.88 -16.70 -2.13
C ARG A 108 2.29 -16.36 -3.48
N SER A 109 1.56 -17.31 -4.05
CA SER A 109 0.86 -17.10 -5.31
C SER A 109 -0.30 -16.12 -5.11
N VAL A 110 -0.75 -15.47 -6.19
CA VAL A 110 -1.84 -14.49 -6.12
C VAL A 110 -3.12 -15.09 -5.53
N HIS A 111 -3.45 -16.34 -5.87
CA HIS A 111 -4.62 -17.03 -5.35
C HIS A 111 -4.53 -17.32 -3.85
N ASP A 112 -3.35 -17.67 -3.34
CA ASP A 112 -3.14 -17.83 -1.90
C ASP A 112 -3.33 -16.51 -1.16
N ILE A 113 -2.86 -15.40 -1.74
CA ILE A 113 -3.03 -14.06 -1.14
C ILE A 113 -4.51 -13.66 -1.15
N ILE A 114 -5.27 -14.00 -2.20
CA ILE A 114 -6.73 -13.77 -2.24
C ILE A 114 -7.42 -14.53 -1.11
N ASN A 115 -7.02 -15.79 -0.89
CA ASN A 115 -7.55 -16.62 0.19
C ASN A 115 -7.19 -16.07 1.58
N LEU A 116 -5.95 -15.60 1.76
CA LEU A 116 -5.54 -14.90 2.98
C LEU A 116 -6.35 -13.62 3.22
N GLY A 117 -6.78 -12.94 2.15
CA GLY A 117 -7.62 -11.75 2.26
C GLY A 117 -8.93 -11.97 3.03
N PHE A 118 -9.51 -13.18 2.99
CA PHE A 118 -10.69 -13.51 3.82
C PHE A 118 -10.38 -13.45 5.31
N ILE A 119 -9.18 -13.87 5.73
CA ILE A 119 -8.72 -13.78 7.13
C ILE A 119 -8.57 -12.31 7.55
N PHE A 120 -8.22 -11.43 6.62
CA PHE A 120 -8.15 -9.99 6.85
C PHE A 120 -9.51 -9.27 6.82
N GLY A 121 -10.61 -10.00 6.64
CA GLY A 121 -11.96 -9.44 6.55
C GLY A 121 -12.26 -8.78 5.21
N LEU A 122 -11.57 -9.19 4.15
CA LEU A 122 -11.85 -8.81 2.77
C LEU A 122 -12.70 -9.89 2.09
N ASN A 123 -13.53 -9.50 1.12
CA ASN A 123 -14.12 -10.45 0.19
C ASN A 123 -13.18 -10.73 -1.00
N SER A 124 -13.51 -11.74 -1.83
CA SER A 124 -12.69 -12.11 -3.00
C SER A 124 -12.40 -10.93 -3.93
N ASN A 125 -13.42 -10.12 -4.24
CA ASN A 125 -13.29 -8.96 -5.14
C ASN A 125 -12.42 -7.86 -4.51
N GLU A 126 -12.55 -7.61 -3.22
CA GLU A 126 -11.72 -6.68 -2.45
C GLU A 126 -10.27 -7.14 -2.39
N SER A 127 -10.03 -8.44 -2.20
CA SER A 127 -8.69 -9.02 -2.22
C SER A 127 -8.01 -8.86 -3.58
N VAL A 128 -8.72 -9.19 -4.67
CA VAL A 128 -8.23 -8.98 -6.05
C VAL A 128 -7.95 -7.49 -6.28
N LYS A 129 -8.86 -6.61 -5.83
CA LYS A 129 -8.69 -5.16 -5.93
C LYS A 129 -7.46 -4.67 -5.15
N ALA A 130 -7.19 -5.22 -3.97
CA ALA A 130 -6.05 -4.86 -3.13
C ALA A 130 -4.70 -5.22 -3.77
N ILE A 131 -4.65 -6.29 -4.56
CA ILE A 131 -3.43 -6.77 -5.23
C ILE A 131 -3.22 -6.08 -6.59
N ARG A 132 -4.30 -5.83 -7.34
CA ARG A 132 -4.22 -5.34 -8.73
C ARG A 132 -4.55 -3.86 -8.86
N ASN A 133 -5.81 -3.50 -8.65
CA ASN A 133 -6.32 -2.17 -9.00
C ASN A 133 -5.77 -1.10 -8.06
N ASN A 134 -5.76 -1.35 -6.75
CA ASN A 134 -5.25 -0.40 -5.76
C ASN A 134 -3.75 -0.16 -5.97
N VAL A 135 -2.97 -1.20 -6.30
CA VAL A 135 -1.54 -1.07 -6.60
C VAL A 135 -1.31 -0.24 -7.87
N ARG A 136 -2.10 -0.43 -8.92
CA ARG A 136 -2.03 0.44 -10.11
C ARG A 136 -2.34 1.90 -9.76
N GLN A 137 -3.39 2.14 -8.96
CA GLN A 137 -3.75 3.50 -8.54
C GLN A 137 -2.67 4.14 -7.66
N LEU A 138 -2.03 3.35 -6.79
CA LEU A 138 -0.88 3.77 -6.00
C LEU A 138 0.28 4.25 -6.89
N ILE A 139 0.63 3.49 -7.93
CA ILE A 139 1.72 3.85 -8.86
C ILE A 139 1.38 5.16 -9.59
N LEU A 140 0.16 5.29 -10.11
CA LEU A 140 -0.30 6.52 -10.78
C LEU A 140 -0.28 7.72 -9.82
N LYS A 141 -0.72 7.53 -8.57
CA LYS A 141 -0.67 8.55 -7.52
C LYS A 141 0.77 8.98 -7.22
N ALA A 142 1.69 8.03 -7.14
CA ALA A 142 3.10 8.27 -6.88
C ALA A 142 3.78 9.03 -8.03
N GLN A 143 3.47 8.69 -9.28
CA GLN A 143 3.90 9.47 -10.46
C GLN A 143 3.29 10.87 -10.46
N GLY A 144 2.00 11.02 -10.16
CA GLY A 144 1.33 12.32 -10.05
C GLY A 144 1.92 13.22 -8.96
N ARG A 145 2.50 12.65 -7.90
CA ARG A 145 3.26 13.41 -6.89
C ARG A 145 4.55 14.01 -7.46
N LYS A 146 5.21 13.34 -8.41
CA LYS A 146 6.45 13.82 -9.05
C LYS A 146 6.18 14.81 -10.17
N CYS A 147 5.26 14.47 -11.07
CA CYS A 147 5.04 15.20 -12.32
C CYS A 147 3.90 16.24 -12.22
N GLY A 148 3.12 16.21 -11.12
CA GLY A 148 1.91 17.01 -10.96
C GLY A 148 0.64 16.21 -11.28
N LYS A 149 -0.53 16.80 -10.96
CA LYS A 149 -1.84 16.12 -11.07
C LYS A 149 -2.20 15.70 -12.50
N HIS A 150 -1.69 16.42 -13.49
CA HIS A 150 -1.89 16.14 -14.90
C HIS A 150 -0.51 16.07 -15.54
N TYR A 151 -0.13 14.87 -16.01
CA TYR A 151 1.16 14.65 -16.66
C TYR A 151 0.96 13.74 -17.88
N MET A 152 1.86 13.87 -18.84
CA MET A 152 1.96 13.02 -20.01
C MET A 152 3.38 12.47 -20.06
N GLU A 153 3.50 11.16 -20.19
CA GLU A 153 4.77 10.48 -20.41
C GLU A 153 4.97 10.33 -21.92
N ILE A 154 6.10 10.81 -22.43
CA ILE A 154 6.45 10.74 -23.86
C ILE A 154 7.62 9.78 -23.97
N GLU A 155 7.40 8.66 -24.65
CA GLU A 155 8.44 7.67 -24.96
C GLU A 155 8.72 7.69 -26.46
N SER A 156 9.96 7.97 -26.84
CA SER A 156 10.41 7.89 -28.23
C SER A 156 10.71 6.42 -28.56
N ILE A 157 9.89 5.81 -29.40
CA ILE A 157 10.07 4.42 -29.82
C ILE A 157 11.02 4.39 -31.03
N ASP A 158 12.20 3.79 -30.86
CA ASP A 158 13.11 3.50 -31.97
C ASP A 158 12.64 2.24 -32.71
N VAL A 159 12.12 2.40 -33.92
CA VAL A 159 11.43 1.36 -34.73
C VAL A 159 12.37 0.26 -35.28
N LYS A 160 13.63 0.17 -34.83
CA LYS A 160 14.63 -0.70 -35.48
C LYS A 160 14.59 -2.19 -35.09
N GLU A 161 13.92 -2.60 -34.01
CA GLU A 161 14.01 -3.99 -33.51
C GLU A 161 12.90 -4.97 -33.96
N ASN A 162 11.83 -4.50 -34.61
CA ASN A 162 10.68 -5.38 -34.93
C ASN A 162 10.81 -6.24 -36.21
N LYS A 163 11.96 -6.28 -36.87
CA LYS A 163 12.17 -7.14 -38.06
C LYS A 163 12.79 -8.51 -37.79
N ALA A 164 13.19 -8.83 -36.55
CA ALA A 164 13.92 -10.06 -36.24
C ALA A 164 13.07 -11.23 -35.69
N ASN A 165 11.76 -11.07 -35.49
CA ASN A 165 10.91 -12.09 -34.85
C ASN A 165 9.85 -12.72 -35.77
N PHE A 166 10.03 -12.66 -37.09
CA PHE A 166 9.20 -13.37 -38.06
C PHE A 166 10.06 -14.01 -39.17
N GLU A 167 10.92 -14.96 -38.79
CA GLU A 167 11.43 -16.01 -39.68
C GLU A 167 11.33 -17.38 -38.98
#